data_AF-A0A3M2F1A5-F1
#
_entry.id   AF-A0A3M2F1A5-F1
#
_cell.length_a   1.000
_cell.length_b   1.000
_cell.length_c   1.000
_cell.angle_alpha   90.00
_cell.angle_beta   90.00
_cell.angle_gamma   90.00
#
_symmetry.space_group_name_H-M   'P 1'
#
loop_
_entity.id
_entity.type
_entity.pdbx_description
1 polymer ?
#
loop_
_entity_poly.entity_id
_entity_poly.type
_entity_poly.pdbx_seq_one_letter_code
_entity_poly.pdbx_strand_id
1 'polypeptide(L)'
;MRLLPTIHSHLGYFLVVIALVFSAVEIVARDQEDKKTRKVFRGILVGLLDLQAVLGLVILFFPAGAERLALHPLLMIAGIVFFHAGSKSSSETAGRSRPKLYATGTAFFLAGLWCAVKGL
;
A
#
# COMPACT_ATOMS: atom_id res chain seq x y z
N MET A 1 -16.41 23.00 -3.67
CA MET A 1 -15.98 22.22 -2.49
C MET A 1 -14.88 21.25 -2.92
N ARG A 2 -13.61 21.49 -2.57
CA ARG A 2 -12.43 20.70 -3.00
C ARG A 2 -11.67 20.05 -1.83
N LEU A 3 -12.24 20.03 -0.62
CA LEU A 3 -11.54 19.57 0.59
C LEU A 3 -11.29 18.05 0.59
N LEU A 4 -12.30 17.25 0.21
CA LEU A 4 -12.23 15.79 0.24
C LEU A 4 -11.12 15.23 -0.66
N PRO A 5 -10.99 15.65 -1.93
CA PRO A 5 -9.92 15.17 -2.82
C PRO A 5 -8.52 15.55 -2.31
N THR A 6 -8.36 16.76 -1.79
CA THR A 6 -7.07 17.24 -1.26
C THR A 6 -6.65 16.46 -0.02
N ILE A 7 -7.57 16.24 0.93
CA ILE A 7 -7.31 15.45 2.14
C ILE A 7 -6.97 14.01 1.76
N HIS A 8 -7.72 13.40 0.86
CA HIS A 8 -7.44 12.05 0.38
C HIS A 8 -6.07 11.94 -0.28
N SER A 9 -5.69 12.90 -1.13
CA SER A 9 -4.38 12.91 -1.79
C SER A 9 -3.24 13.00 -0.77
N HIS A 10 -3.34 13.90 0.21
CA HIS A 10 -2.31 14.06 1.25
C HIS A 10 -2.21 12.83 2.15
N LEU A 11 -3.35 12.28 2.57
CA LEU A 11 -3.41 11.07 3.39
C LEU A 11 -2.85 9.87 2.62
N GLY A 12 -3.14 9.76 1.32
CA GLY A 12 -2.59 8.74 0.45
C GLY A 12 -1.07 8.80 0.32
N TYR A 13 -0.50 9.98 0.10
CA TYR A 13 0.97 10.14 0.07
C TYR A 13 1.60 9.74 1.41
N PHE A 14 1.01 10.18 2.52
CA PHE A 14 1.49 9.85 3.86
C PHE A 14 1.46 8.34 4.12
N LEU A 15 0.40 7.66 3.70
CA LEU A 15 0.25 6.20 3.84
C LEU A 15 1.25 5.42 2.99
N VAL A 16 1.58 5.87 1.78
CA VAL A 16 2.65 5.24 0.97
C VAL A 16 4.01 5.37 1.66
N VAL A 17 4.33 6.54 2.21
CA VAL A 17 5.60 6.74 2.95
C VAL A 17 5.68 5.82 4.16
N ILE A 18 4.60 5.75 4.96
CA ILE A 18 4.54 4.83 6.10
C ILE A 18 4.68 3.38 5.62
N ALA A 19 3.99 3.00 4.54
CA ALA A 19 4.08 1.64 4.01
C ALA A 19 5.51 1.27 3.63
N LEU A 20 6.25 2.17 2.96
CA LEU A 20 7.66 1.96 2.62
C LEU A 20 8.56 1.83 3.85
N VAL A 21 8.38 2.70 4.85
CA VAL A 21 9.15 2.65 6.11
C VAL A 21 8.89 1.33 6.84
N PHE A 22 7.62 0.94 7.01
CA PHE A 22 7.25 -0.31 7.68
C PHE A 22 7.73 -1.54 6.91
N SER A 23 7.76 -1.48 5.57
CA SER A 23 8.35 -2.53 4.73
C SER A 23 9.84 -2.70 5.01
N ALA A 24 10.58 -1.58 5.04
CA ALA A 24 12.00 -1.57 5.32
C ALA A 24 12.29 -2.08 6.75
N VAL A 25 11.50 -1.63 7.73
CA VAL A 25 11.60 -2.11 9.12
C VAL A 25 11.27 -3.61 9.21
N GLU A 26 10.26 -4.12 8.50
CA GLU A 26 9.96 -5.56 8.47
C GLU A 26 11.12 -6.38 7.87
N ILE A 27 11.78 -5.87 6.83
CA ILE A 27 12.95 -6.51 6.23
C ILE A 27 14.13 -6.53 7.21
N VAL A 28 14.41 -5.42 7.89
CA VAL A 28 15.51 -5.32 8.87
C VAL A 28 15.23 -6.12 10.14
N ALA A 29 14.01 -6.06 10.68
CA ALA A 29 13.61 -6.81 11.87
C ALA A 29 13.60 -8.33 11.64
N ARG A 30 13.57 -8.77 10.38
CA ARG A 30 13.74 -10.18 10.00
C ARG A 30 15.11 -10.72 10.38
N ASP A 31 16.13 -9.86 10.35
CA ASP A 31 17.53 -10.18 10.64
C ASP A 31 17.79 -10.29 12.16
N GLN A 32 16.90 -9.71 12.98
CA GLN A 32 17.05 -9.58 14.43
C GLN A 32 16.21 -10.59 15.24
N GLU A 33 15.63 -11.62 14.61
CA GLU A 33 14.78 -12.67 15.22
C GLU A 33 13.59 -12.23 16.10
N ASP A 34 13.25 -10.94 16.18
CA ASP A 34 12.13 -10.47 17.00
C ASP A 34 10.77 -10.69 16.31
N LYS A 35 10.25 -11.92 16.48
CA LYS A 35 8.97 -12.38 15.91
C LYS A 35 7.77 -11.56 16.42
N LYS A 36 7.83 -10.99 17.63
CA LYS A 36 6.71 -10.25 18.24
C LYS A 36 6.59 -8.87 17.62
N THR A 37 7.69 -8.14 17.55
CA THR A 37 7.76 -6.81 16.93
C THR A 37 7.34 -6.89 15.47
N ARG A 38 7.87 -7.88 14.72
CA ARG A 38 7.47 -8.11 13.33
C ARG A 38 5.97 -8.31 13.13
N LYS A 39 5.30 -9.07 14.01
CA LYS A 39 3.85 -9.32 13.91
C LYS A 39 3.04 -8.03 14.11
N VAL A 40 3.45 -7.18 15.05
CA VAL A 40 2.79 -5.90 15.34
C VAL A 40 2.94 -4.93 14.18
N PHE A 41 4.18 -4.73 13.70
CA PHE A 41 4.47 -3.84 12.57
C PHE A 41 3.71 -4.27 11.31
N ARG A 42 3.67 -5.56 11.03
CA ARG A 42 2.91 -6.11 9.91
C ARG A 42 1.39 -5.88 10.05
N GLY A 43 0.85 -6.01 11.25
CA GLY A 43 -0.57 -5.73 11.52
C GLY A 43 -0.93 -4.27 11.27
N ILE A 44 -0.08 -3.34 11.73
CA ILE A 44 -0.24 -1.90 11.48
C ILE A 44 -0.17 -1.61 9.99
N LEU A 45 0.84 -2.14 9.29
CA LEU A 45 1.01 -1.96 7.85
C LEU A 45 -0.22 -2.42 7.07
N VAL A 46 -0.72 -3.64 7.34
CA VAL A 46 -1.90 -4.17 6.67
C VAL A 46 -3.13 -3.32 6.96
N GLY A 47 -3.34 -2.89 8.21
CA GLY A 47 -4.48 -2.04 8.57
C GLY A 47 -4.46 -0.67 7.87
N LEU A 48 -3.28 -0.06 7.74
CA LEU A 48 -3.11 1.21 7.01
C LEU A 48 -3.37 1.05 5.51
N LEU A 49 -2.94 -0.07 4.93
CA LEU A 49 -3.21 -0.40 3.53
C LEU A 49 -4.70 -0.66 3.29
N ASP A 50 -5.38 -1.39 4.17
CA ASP A 50 -6.82 -1.63 4.07
C ASP A 50 -7.61 -0.31 4.16
N LEU A 51 -7.21 0.60 5.05
CA LEU A 51 -7.80 1.93 5.14
C LEU A 51 -7.62 2.72 3.84
N GLN A 52 -6.45 2.62 3.20
CA GLN A 52 -6.18 3.24 1.90
C GLN A 52 -7.07 2.67 0.79
N ALA A 53 -7.30 1.35 0.77
CA ALA A 53 -8.22 0.73 -0.18
C ALA A 53 -9.66 1.22 0.01
N VAL A 54 -10.13 1.30 1.25
CA VAL A 54 -11.48 1.81 1.58
C VAL A 54 -11.62 3.26 1.15
N LEU A 55 -10.64 4.12 1.46
CA LEU A 55 -10.62 5.51 1.03
C LEU A 55 -10.63 5.66 -0.50
N GLY A 56 -9.86 4.83 -1.21
CA GLY A 56 -9.84 4.82 -2.67
C GLY A 56 -11.17 4.38 -3.27
N LEU A 57 -11.81 3.38 -2.66
CA LEU A 57 -13.13 2.89 -3.05
C LEU A 57 -14.21 3.95 -2.84
N VAL A 58 -14.19 4.66 -1.69
CA VAL A 58 -15.12 5.77 -1.42
C VAL A 58 -15.00 6.86 -2.50
N ILE A 59 -13.79 7.17 -2.96
CA ILE A 59 -13.61 8.15 -4.05
C ILE A 59 -14.17 7.67 -5.39
N LEU A 60 -14.10 6.38 -5.70
CA LEU A 60 -14.72 5.84 -6.91
C LEU A 60 -16.24 6.01 -6.92
N PHE A 61 -16.90 5.88 -5.76
CA PHE A 61 -18.35 6.03 -5.64
C PHE A 61 -18.83 7.48 -5.45
N PHE A 62 -17.94 8.38 -5.02
CA PHE A 62 -18.22 9.81 -4.89
C PHE A 62 -17.24 10.65 -5.72
N PRO A 63 -17.31 10.55 -7.07
CA PRO A 63 -16.37 11.22 -7.96
C PRO A 63 -16.61 12.73 -7.94
N ALA A 64 -15.84 13.45 -7.13
CA ALA A 64 -15.75 14.91 -7.21
C ALA A 64 -14.89 15.31 -8.41
N GLY A 65 -15.39 15.10 -9.64
CA GLY A 65 -14.78 15.60 -10.89
C GLY A 65 -13.53 14.86 -11.40
N ALA A 66 -13.34 13.59 -11.02
CA ALA A 66 -12.14 12.81 -11.31
C ALA A 66 -12.44 11.55 -12.13
N GLU A 67 -13.12 11.68 -13.27
CA GLU A 67 -13.45 10.56 -14.16
C GLU A 67 -12.21 9.95 -14.86
N ARG A 68 -11.07 10.67 -14.83
CA ARG A 68 -9.79 10.27 -15.43
C ARG A 68 -8.81 9.60 -14.45
N LEU A 69 -9.28 9.15 -13.29
CA LEU A 69 -8.41 8.70 -12.19
C LEU A 69 -8.72 7.28 -11.71
N ALA A 70 -9.40 6.45 -12.51
CA ALA A 70 -9.74 5.07 -12.12
C ALA A 70 -8.51 4.14 -12.11
N LEU A 71 -7.47 4.44 -12.88
CA LEU A 71 -6.26 3.61 -12.95
C LEU A 71 -5.44 3.68 -11.65
N HIS A 72 -5.36 4.87 -11.04
CA HIS A 72 -4.69 5.08 -9.76
C HIS A 72 -5.19 4.13 -8.64
N PRO A 73 -6.46 4.14 -8.22
CA PRO A 73 -6.94 3.30 -7.13
C PRO A 73 -6.83 1.80 -7.47
N LEU A 74 -6.98 1.40 -8.73
CA LEU A 74 -6.77 0.01 -9.16
C LEU A 74 -5.32 -0.46 -8.93
N LEU A 75 -4.34 0.36 -9.32
CA LEU A 75 -2.92 0.07 -9.10
C LEU A 75 -2.58 0.07 -7.60
N MET A 76 -3.15 0.99 -6.83
CA MET A 76 -2.96 1.02 -5.37
C MET A 76 -3.53 -0.25 -4.70
N ILE A 77 -4.75 -0.68 -5.09
CA ILE A 77 -5.36 -1.92 -4.59
C ILE A 77 -4.53 -3.14 -4.96
N ALA A 78 -4.03 -3.23 -6.21
CA ALA A 78 -3.14 -4.30 -6.62
C ALA A 78 -1.87 -4.33 -5.74
N GLY A 79 -1.26 -3.17 -5.48
CA GLY A 79 -0.12 -3.04 -4.57
C GLY A 79 -0.40 -3.60 -3.18
N ILE A 80 -1.57 -3.26 -2.61
CA ILE A 80 -2.03 -3.75 -1.31
C ILE A 80 -2.17 -5.28 -1.30
N VAL A 81 -2.74 -5.88 -2.35
CA VAL A 81 -2.90 -7.33 -2.46
C VAL A 81 -1.54 -8.04 -2.44
N PHE A 82 -0.55 -7.53 -3.18
CA PHE A 82 0.80 -8.09 -3.19
C PHE A 82 1.49 -7.95 -1.83
N PHE A 83 1.33 -6.81 -1.18
CA PHE A 83 1.79 -6.57 0.18
C PHE A 83 1.15 -7.55 1.18
N HIS A 84 -0.16 -7.74 1.10
CA HIS A 84 -0.89 -8.66 1.96
C HIS A 84 -0.44 -10.11 1.74
N ALA A 85 -0.24 -10.52 0.48
CA ALA A 85 0.28 -11.83 0.11
C ALA A 85 1.70 -12.06 0.66
N GLY A 86 2.59 -11.08 0.51
CA GLY A 86 3.94 -11.11 1.09
C GLY A 86 3.91 -11.21 2.62
N SER A 87 2.99 -10.47 3.24
CA SER A 87 2.79 -10.50 4.68
C SER A 87 2.32 -11.89 5.15
N LYS A 88 1.29 -12.50 4.52
CA LYS A 88 0.67 -13.78 4.93
C LYS A 88 1.52 -15.02 4.66
N SER A 89 2.42 -14.97 3.69
CA SER A 89 3.17 -16.15 3.24
C SER A 89 4.11 -16.68 4.33
N SER A 90 3.63 -17.57 5.21
CA SER A 90 4.33 -18.01 6.43
C SER A 90 5.09 -19.34 6.30
N SER A 91 5.13 -19.97 5.13
CA SER A 91 5.86 -21.24 4.93
C SER A 91 7.35 -21.01 4.63
N GLU A 92 8.21 -21.96 4.97
CA GLU A 92 9.67 -21.89 4.76
C GLU A 92 10.06 -21.65 3.29
N THR A 93 9.22 -22.05 2.34
CA THR A 93 9.37 -21.78 0.90
C THR A 93 9.08 -20.32 0.50
N ALA A 94 8.39 -19.56 1.36
CA ALA A 94 8.02 -18.17 1.14
C ALA A 94 9.17 -17.16 1.29
N GLY A 95 10.28 -17.56 1.92
CA GLY A 95 11.42 -16.67 2.16
C GLY A 95 11.97 -16.06 0.87
N ARG A 96 11.92 -16.82 -0.24
CA ARG A 96 12.44 -16.40 -1.55
C ARG A 96 11.46 -15.55 -2.37
N SER A 97 10.15 -15.77 -2.18
CA SER A 97 9.10 -15.10 -2.95
C SER A 97 8.62 -13.79 -2.32
N ARG A 98 8.76 -13.66 -0.99
CA ARG A 98 8.38 -12.46 -0.23
C ARG A 98 9.02 -11.16 -0.74
N PRO A 99 10.36 -11.07 -0.93
CA PRO A 99 10.97 -9.84 -1.44
C PRO A 99 10.42 -9.45 -2.81
N LYS A 100 10.11 -10.44 -3.65
CA LYS A 100 9.48 -10.20 -4.96
C LYS A 100 8.06 -9.65 -4.81
N LEU A 101 7.28 -10.15 -3.86
CA LEU A 101 5.92 -9.65 -3.59
C LEU A 101 5.94 -8.22 -3.05
N TYR A 102 6.86 -7.88 -2.14
CA TYR A 102 7.06 -6.51 -1.67
C TYR A 102 7.53 -5.60 -2.80
N ALA A 103 8.52 -6.02 -3.60
CA ALA A 103 9.01 -5.25 -4.74
C ALA A 103 7.91 -5.01 -5.79
N THR A 104 7.09 -6.03 -6.07
CA THR A 104 5.95 -5.94 -6.99
C THR A 104 4.89 -4.99 -6.43
N GLY A 105 4.53 -5.11 -5.15
CA GLY A 105 3.59 -4.21 -4.49
C GLY A 105 4.06 -2.76 -4.51
N THR A 106 5.35 -2.52 -4.26
CA THR A 106 5.98 -1.21 -4.36
C THR A 106 5.93 -0.67 -5.79
N ALA A 107 6.20 -1.51 -6.80
CA ALA A 107 6.09 -1.10 -8.21
C ALA A 107 4.67 -0.67 -8.56
N PHE A 108 3.65 -1.39 -8.08
CA PHE A 108 2.25 -1.00 -8.22
C PHE A 108 1.91 0.32 -7.52
N PHE A 109 2.44 0.56 -6.31
CA PHE A 109 2.27 1.85 -5.62
C PHE A 109 2.93 2.99 -6.39
N LEU A 110 4.14 2.80 -6.90
CA LEU A 110 4.85 3.82 -7.70
C LEU A 110 4.14 4.09 -9.03
N ALA A 111 3.63 3.05 -9.68
CA ALA A 111 2.84 3.19 -10.91
C ALA A 111 1.51 3.92 -10.63
N GLY A 112 0.81 3.55 -9.56
CA GLY A 112 -0.40 4.24 -9.13
C GLY A 112 -0.13 5.71 -8.83
N LEU A 113 0.95 6.00 -8.09
CA LEU A 113 1.40 7.35 -7.78
C LEU A 113 1.66 8.17 -9.06
N TRP A 114 2.37 7.57 -10.02
CA TRP A 114 2.64 8.20 -11.32
C TRP A 114 1.35 8.54 -12.07
N CYS A 115 0.38 7.62 -12.10
CA CYS A 115 -0.94 7.87 -12.70
C CYS A 115 -1.67 9.04 -12.02
N ALA A 116 -1.64 9.11 -10.68
CA ALA A 116 -2.21 10.23 -9.95
C ALA A 116 -1.55 11.57 -10.30
N VAL A 117 -0.22 11.62 -10.40
CA VAL A 117 0.51 12.84 -10.76
C VAL A 117 0.25 13.27 -12.21
N LYS A 118 0.09 12.32 -13.13
CA LYS A 118 -0.16 12.59 -14.56
C LYS A 118 -1.64 12.79 -14.90
N GLY A 119 -2.56 12.51 -13.98
CA GLY A 119 -4.01 12.57 -14.22
C GLY A 119 -4.49 11.49 -15.19
N LEU A 120 -3.95 10.27 -15.07
CA LEU A 120 -4.25 9.07 -15.87
C LEU A 120 -5.08 8.04 -15.11
#